data_AF-A0A1T4LSI5-F1
#
_entry.id   AF-A0A1T4LSI5-F1
#
_cell.length_a   1.000
_cell.length_b   1.000
_cell.length_c   1.000
_cell.angle_alpha   90.00
_cell.angle_beta   90.00
_cell.angle_gamma   90.00
#
_symmetry.space_group_name_H-M   'P 1'
#
loop_
_entity.id
_entity.type
_entity.pdbx_description
1 polymer ?
#
loop_
_entity_poly.entity_id
_entity_poly.type
_entity_poly.pdbx_seq_one_letter_code
_entity_poly.pdbx_strand_id
1 'polypeptide(L)'
;MQWPMQGGSPLPDAAASAPDRRTTRTRRALRDALAREIEEIGDLSQVTVTAVSDRAGVTRRTFYSHFRDIPDLVFAIEHETICEARGLVEKIAATHLDDLQESIGRFEPCPGSIELLNYFKKRGSYLAALLGNGGDPAFAKRLEQMVRETVESRASEGIDSLAVGAFFDYYLTYAISAEVGVLVRWLTSGMRENVEVMARVMTALMFVRPGDLYGKTIEFNIPTIAVAALKMKGILDD
;
A
#
# COMPACT_ATOMS: atom_id res chain seq x y z
N MET A 1 41.05 28.41 -43.44
CA MET A 1 39.78 28.41 -44.20
C MET A 1 38.86 27.42 -43.49
N GLN A 2 38.04 27.90 -42.56
CA GLN A 2 37.21 27.09 -41.65
C GLN A 2 35.75 27.15 -42.11
N TRP A 3 35.12 25.99 -42.21
CA TRP A 3 33.70 25.76 -42.51
C TRP A 3 32.86 26.04 -41.25
N PRO A 4 31.70 26.72 -41.31
CA PRO A 4 30.88 26.95 -40.12
C PRO A 4 30.04 25.70 -39.82
N MET A 5 30.11 25.26 -38.56
CA MET A 5 29.28 24.21 -37.99
C MET A 5 27.81 24.66 -37.94
N GLN A 6 26.92 23.87 -38.55
CA GLN A 6 25.52 23.81 -38.12
C GLN A 6 25.40 22.84 -36.95
N GLY A 7 24.64 23.18 -35.92
CA GLY A 7 24.26 22.20 -34.91
C GLY A 7 23.54 22.79 -33.69
N GLY A 8 22.23 22.53 -33.61
CA GLY A 8 21.52 22.41 -32.34
C GLY A 8 20.62 23.58 -31.95
N SER A 9 19.43 23.67 -32.56
CA SER A 9 18.29 24.29 -31.88
C SER A 9 18.00 23.51 -30.59
N PRO A 10 17.74 24.16 -29.44
CA PRO A 10 17.32 23.46 -28.24
C PRO A 10 15.95 22.84 -28.48
N LEU A 11 15.83 21.54 -28.19
CA LEU A 11 14.55 20.83 -28.17
C LEU A 11 13.62 21.53 -27.15
N PRO A 12 12.43 21.98 -27.53
CA PRO A 12 11.45 22.44 -26.56
C PRO A 12 10.91 21.24 -25.77
N ASP A 13 10.75 21.44 -24.47
CA ASP A 13 10.04 20.58 -23.52
C ASP A 13 8.84 19.90 -24.20
N ALA A 14 8.90 18.56 -24.28
CA ALA A 14 7.78 17.73 -24.71
C ALA A 14 6.67 17.79 -23.64
N ALA A 15 5.88 18.85 -23.70
CA ALA A 15 4.63 18.98 -22.99
C ALA A 15 3.74 17.76 -23.30
N ALA A 16 3.38 17.00 -22.26
CA ALA A 16 2.33 15.99 -22.35
C ALA A 16 1.13 16.54 -23.14
N SER A 17 0.77 15.86 -24.23
CA SER A 17 -0.17 16.35 -25.23
C SER A 17 -1.54 16.70 -24.64
N ALA A 18 -2.23 17.72 -25.16
CA ALA A 18 -3.56 18.15 -24.71
C ALA A 18 -4.60 17.01 -24.50
N PRO A 19 -4.68 15.94 -25.34
CA PRO A 19 -5.59 14.82 -25.09
C PRO A 19 -5.24 13.98 -23.85
N ASP A 20 -3.95 13.89 -23.49
CA ASP A 20 -3.50 13.19 -22.28
C ASP A 20 -3.98 13.94 -21.03
N ARG A 21 -3.76 15.27 -20.98
CA ARG A 21 -4.24 16.13 -19.88
C ARG A 21 -5.74 16.06 -19.67
N ARG A 22 -6.53 16.00 -20.76
CA ARG A 22 -7.99 15.87 -20.69
C ARG A 22 -8.39 14.51 -20.11
N THR A 23 -7.71 13.44 -20.52
CA THR A 23 -7.93 12.08 -20.01
C THR A 23 -7.63 11.98 -18.53
N THR A 24 -6.49 12.50 -18.08
CA THR A 24 -6.11 12.52 -16.65
C THR A 24 -7.14 13.30 -15.82
N ARG A 25 -7.59 14.47 -16.32
CA ARG A 25 -8.59 15.29 -15.62
C ARG A 25 -9.92 14.56 -15.47
N THR A 26 -10.38 13.90 -16.52
CA THR A 26 -11.62 13.10 -16.49
C THR A 26 -11.52 11.93 -15.52
N ARG A 27 -10.43 11.15 -15.58
CA ARG A 27 -10.20 10.02 -14.65
C ARG A 27 -10.21 10.49 -13.20
N ARG A 28 -9.53 11.61 -12.91
CA ARG A 28 -9.55 12.22 -11.57
C ARG A 28 -10.95 12.64 -11.14
N ALA A 29 -11.71 13.31 -12.00
CA ALA A 29 -13.07 13.74 -11.69
C ALA A 29 -13.99 12.55 -11.39
N LEU A 30 -13.89 11.47 -12.17
CA LEU A 30 -14.65 10.23 -11.98
C LEU A 30 -14.29 9.52 -10.67
N ARG A 31 -13.00 9.42 -10.34
CA ARG A 31 -12.52 8.85 -9.07
C ARG A 31 -13.00 9.66 -7.87
N ASP A 32 -12.84 10.98 -7.91
CA ASP A 32 -13.26 11.85 -6.82
C ASP A 32 -14.80 11.86 -6.68
N ALA A 33 -15.55 11.67 -7.78
CA ALA A 33 -16.99 11.49 -7.75
C ALA A 33 -17.41 10.14 -7.15
N LEU A 34 -16.76 9.04 -7.55
CA LEU A 34 -16.98 7.71 -6.99
C LEU A 34 -16.80 7.71 -5.47
N ALA A 35 -15.71 8.28 -4.96
CA ALA A 35 -15.46 8.37 -3.53
C ALA A 35 -16.60 9.06 -2.78
N ARG A 36 -17.09 10.19 -3.30
CA ARG A 36 -18.21 10.93 -2.70
C ARG A 36 -19.53 10.16 -2.76
N GLU A 37 -19.79 9.41 -3.83
CA GLU A 37 -20.98 8.54 -3.91
C GLU A 37 -20.91 7.42 -2.87
N ILE A 38 -19.75 6.80 -2.67
CA ILE A 38 -19.55 5.76 -1.63
C ILE A 38 -19.77 6.36 -0.24
N GLU A 39 -19.20 7.54 0.06
CA GLU A 39 -19.35 8.21 1.35
C GLU A 39 -20.81 8.62 1.64
N GLU A 40 -21.54 9.05 0.61
CA GLU A 40 -22.93 9.50 0.76
C GLU A 40 -23.92 8.33 0.90
N ILE A 41 -23.72 7.25 0.13
CA ILE A 41 -24.61 6.08 0.13
C ILE A 41 -24.25 5.09 1.24
N GLY A 42 -22.96 4.95 1.55
CA GLY A 42 -22.43 3.96 2.50
C GLY A 42 -22.35 2.53 1.95
N ASP A 43 -22.55 2.33 0.65
CA ASP A 43 -22.48 1.03 -0.02
C ASP A 43 -22.09 1.17 -1.51
N LEU A 44 -20.89 0.72 -1.86
CA LEU A 44 -20.36 0.71 -3.23
C LEU A 44 -21.25 -0.06 -4.21
N SER A 45 -21.97 -1.10 -3.76
CA SER A 45 -22.82 -1.90 -4.63
C SER A 45 -24.03 -1.14 -5.18
N GLN A 46 -24.40 -0.03 -4.52
CA GLN A 46 -25.50 0.84 -4.91
C GLN A 46 -25.06 2.02 -5.79
N VAL A 47 -23.75 2.22 -5.96
CA VAL A 47 -23.22 3.31 -6.79
C VAL A 47 -23.51 3.03 -8.26
N THR A 48 -24.02 4.03 -8.98
CA THR A 48 -24.38 3.91 -10.40
C THR A 48 -23.51 4.77 -11.31
N VAL A 49 -23.33 4.34 -12.56
CA VAL A 49 -22.64 5.12 -13.59
C VAL A 49 -23.29 6.50 -13.78
N THR A 50 -24.61 6.58 -13.67
CA THR A 50 -25.35 7.85 -13.79
C THR A 50 -24.94 8.81 -12.68
N ALA A 51 -25.03 8.38 -11.41
CA ALA A 51 -24.70 9.24 -10.27
C ALA A 51 -23.23 9.70 -10.30
N VAL A 52 -22.30 8.78 -10.61
CA VAL A 52 -20.87 9.13 -10.75
C VAL A 52 -20.63 10.10 -11.90
N SER A 53 -21.28 9.89 -13.06
CA SER A 53 -21.11 10.78 -14.22
C SER A 53 -21.64 12.19 -13.94
N ASP A 54 -22.83 12.27 -13.33
CA ASP A 54 -23.48 13.52 -12.98
C ASP A 54 -22.63 14.30 -11.96
N ARG A 55 -22.16 13.64 -10.90
CA ARG A 55 -21.29 14.25 -9.88
C ARG A 55 -19.92 14.65 -10.43
N ALA A 56 -19.37 13.90 -11.38
CA ALA A 56 -18.10 14.24 -12.02
C ALA A 56 -18.23 15.39 -13.05
N GLY A 57 -19.46 15.78 -13.40
CA GLY A 57 -19.72 16.79 -14.44
C GLY A 57 -19.33 16.30 -15.84
N VAL A 58 -19.50 15.00 -16.12
CA VAL A 58 -19.19 14.38 -17.41
C VAL A 58 -20.39 13.63 -17.96
N THR A 59 -20.43 13.44 -19.28
CA THR A 59 -21.51 12.64 -19.88
C THR A 59 -21.29 11.15 -19.63
N ARG A 60 -22.35 10.34 -19.61
CA ARG A 60 -22.24 8.87 -19.60
C ARG A 60 -21.41 8.33 -20.77
N ARG A 61 -21.50 8.96 -21.95
CA ARG A 61 -20.63 8.64 -23.10
C ARG A 61 -19.14 8.82 -22.76
N THR A 62 -18.81 9.88 -22.00
CA THR A 62 -17.44 10.13 -21.52
C THR A 62 -17.01 9.13 -20.45
N PHE A 63 -17.92 8.70 -19.57
CA PHE A 63 -17.62 7.58 -18.66
C PHE A 63 -17.25 6.33 -19.46
N TYR A 64 -18.13 5.92 -20.39
CA TYR A 64 -17.96 4.70 -21.18
C TYR A 64 -16.77 4.72 -22.16
N SER A 65 -16.19 5.89 -22.45
CA SER A 65 -14.91 5.94 -23.19
C SER A 65 -13.70 5.59 -22.34
N HIS A 66 -13.85 5.49 -21.01
CA HIS A 66 -12.78 5.15 -20.08
C HIS A 66 -13.01 3.86 -19.30
N PHE A 67 -14.27 3.56 -18.94
CA PHE A 67 -14.63 2.44 -18.07
C PHE A 67 -15.92 1.78 -18.53
N ARG A 68 -16.01 0.46 -18.37
CA ARG A 68 -17.19 -0.32 -18.77
C ARG A 68 -18.36 -0.14 -17.79
N ASP A 69 -18.06 -0.08 -16.50
CA ASP A 69 -19.01 0.02 -15.40
C ASP A 69 -18.30 0.52 -14.12
N ILE A 70 -19.02 0.57 -13.00
CA ILE A 70 -18.46 0.97 -11.69
C ILE A 70 -17.38 -0.01 -11.21
N PRO A 71 -17.58 -1.35 -11.24
CA PRO A 71 -16.53 -2.30 -10.91
C PRO A 71 -15.22 -2.09 -11.70
N ASP A 72 -15.31 -1.80 -13.00
CA ASP A 72 -14.15 -1.54 -13.86
C ASP A 72 -13.41 -0.25 -13.45
N LEU A 73 -14.14 0.80 -13.05
CA LEU A 73 -13.55 2.02 -12.49
C LEU A 73 -12.85 1.75 -11.15
N VAL A 74 -13.50 1.03 -10.22
CA VAL A 74 -12.94 0.66 -8.92
C VAL A 74 -11.65 -0.13 -9.12
N PHE A 75 -11.71 -1.19 -9.91
CA PHE A 75 -10.55 -2.02 -10.23
C PHE A 75 -9.40 -1.20 -10.81
N ALA A 76 -9.68 -0.27 -11.73
CA ALA A 76 -8.65 0.58 -12.30
C ALA A 76 -7.97 1.49 -11.25
N ILE A 77 -8.73 2.07 -10.32
CA ILE A 77 -8.19 2.92 -9.24
C ILE A 77 -7.32 2.11 -8.29
N GLU A 78 -7.80 0.94 -7.88
CA GLU A 78 -7.08 0.07 -6.96
C GLU A 78 -5.83 -0.52 -7.58
N HIS A 79 -5.92 -1.00 -8.83
CA HIS A 79 -4.78 -1.54 -9.56
C HIS A 79 -3.71 -0.46 -9.74
N GLU A 80 -4.10 0.76 -10.14
CA GLU A 80 -3.18 1.91 -10.20
C GLU A 80 -2.54 2.17 -8.82
N THR A 81 -3.33 2.12 -7.74
CA THR A 81 -2.83 2.32 -6.37
C THR A 81 -1.82 1.23 -5.97
N ILE A 82 -2.12 -0.03 -6.25
CA ILE A 82 -1.29 -1.19 -5.92
C ILE A 82 0.03 -1.13 -6.72
N CYS A 83 -0.04 -0.85 -8.02
CA CYS A 83 1.15 -0.74 -8.87
C CYS A 83 2.08 0.37 -8.42
N GLU A 84 1.54 1.56 -8.12
CA GLU A 84 2.36 2.69 -7.65
C GLU A 84 2.92 2.46 -6.24
N ALA A 85 2.14 1.83 -5.35
CA ALA A 85 2.58 1.54 -3.99
C ALA A 85 3.65 0.45 -3.93
N ARG A 86 3.67 -0.50 -4.89
CA ARG A 86 4.62 -1.62 -4.92
C ARG A 86 6.08 -1.15 -4.81
N GLY A 87 6.49 -0.16 -5.62
CA GLY A 87 7.86 0.37 -5.57
C GLY A 87 8.21 1.07 -4.25
N LEU A 88 7.21 1.61 -3.55
CA LEU A 88 7.41 2.21 -2.22
C LEU A 88 7.57 1.13 -1.14
N VAL A 89 6.81 0.04 -1.25
CA VAL A 89 6.95 -1.14 -0.38
C VAL A 89 8.30 -1.81 -0.63
N GLU A 90 8.75 -1.94 -1.88
CA GLU A 90 10.07 -2.48 -2.23
C GLU A 90 11.22 -1.70 -1.57
N LYS A 91 11.13 -0.36 -1.56
CA LYS A 91 12.13 0.49 -0.87
C LYS A 91 12.16 0.24 0.64
N ILE A 92 11.01 0.09 1.29
CA ILE A 92 10.94 -0.21 2.73
C ILE A 92 11.48 -1.62 2.99
N ALA A 93 11.04 -2.58 2.18
CA ALA A 93 11.52 -3.95 2.22
C ALA A 93 13.03 -4.01 2.03
N ALA A 94 13.63 -3.09 1.26
CA ALA A 94 15.07 -3.01 1.05
C ALA A 94 15.89 -2.69 2.32
N THR A 95 15.26 -2.14 3.37
CA THR A 95 15.91 -1.63 4.59
C THR A 95 16.58 -2.74 5.42
N HIS A 96 17.85 -2.56 5.80
CA HIS A 96 18.56 -3.53 6.63
C HIS A 96 18.02 -3.57 8.06
N LEU A 97 18.12 -4.73 8.71
CA LEU A 97 17.62 -4.92 10.07
C LEU A 97 18.29 -3.97 11.07
N ASP A 98 19.57 -3.65 10.89
CA ASP A 98 20.31 -2.74 11.77
C ASP A 98 19.76 -1.31 11.68
N ASP A 99 19.47 -0.83 10.47
CA ASP A 99 18.86 0.50 10.24
C ASP A 99 17.46 0.58 10.88
N LEU A 100 16.69 -0.51 10.78
CA LEU A 100 15.36 -0.59 11.38
C LEU A 100 15.45 -0.60 12.92
N GLN A 101 16.40 -1.35 13.49
CA GLN A 101 16.62 -1.38 14.94
C GLN A 101 17.06 -0.01 15.49
N GLU A 102 17.95 0.69 14.78
CA GLU A 102 18.35 2.06 15.14
C GLU A 102 17.15 3.01 15.10
N SER A 103 16.34 2.93 14.03
CA SER A 103 15.13 3.74 13.88
C SER A 103 14.15 3.51 15.05
N ILE A 104 13.91 2.26 15.43
CA ILE A 104 13.04 1.92 16.57
C ILE A 104 13.62 2.49 17.87
N GLY A 105 14.91 2.28 18.14
CA GLY A 105 15.56 2.73 19.37
C GLY A 105 15.56 4.26 19.54
N ARG A 106 15.50 5.00 18.44
CA ARG A 106 15.42 6.47 18.42
C ARG A 106 14.01 7.03 18.23
N PHE A 107 13.02 6.17 18.07
CA PHE A 107 11.66 6.55 17.68
C PHE A 107 11.65 7.40 16.40
N GLU A 108 12.46 6.98 15.43
CA GLU A 108 12.56 7.55 14.10
C GLU A 108 11.77 6.71 13.07
N PRO A 109 11.33 7.32 11.95
CA PRO A 109 10.68 6.60 10.87
C PRO A 109 11.62 5.59 10.21
N CYS A 110 11.13 4.39 9.92
CA CYS A 110 11.79 3.44 9.05
C CYS A 110 12.07 4.09 7.68
N PRO A 111 13.27 3.94 7.10
CA PRO A 111 13.58 4.41 5.76
C PRO A 111 12.49 4.07 4.72
N GLY A 112 12.05 5.08 3.96
CA GLY A 112 10.99 4.94 2.96
C GLY A 112 9.55 5.00 3.48
N SER A 113 9.31 4.82 4.79
CA SER A 113 7.95 4.85 5.37
C SER A 113 7.24 6.20 5.20
N ILE A 114 7.97 7.31 5.30
CA ILE A 114 7.43 8.67 5.04
C ILE A 114 6.96 8.80 3.59
N GLU A 115 7.71 8.27 2.62
CA GLU A 115 7.37 8.36 1.20
C GLU A 115 6.08 7.59 0.92
N LEU A 116 5.98 6.36 1.46
CA LEU A 116 4.78 5.53 1.40
C LEU A 116 3.56 6.22 2.03
N LEU A 117 3.68 6.74 3.25
CA LEU A 117 2.55 7.39 3.92
C LEU A 117 2.15 8.71 3.27
N ASN A 118 3.09 9.46 2.70
CA ASN A 118 2.77 10.63 1.87
C ASN A 118 2.01 10.25 0.61
N TYR A 119 2.38 9.14 -0.04
CA TYR A 119 1.68 8.61 -1.20
C TYR A 119 0.21 8.35 -0.89
N PHE A 120 -0.07 7.63 0.21
CA PHE A 120 -1.41 7.34 0.68
C PHE A 120 -2.14 8.61 1.13
N LYS A 121 -1.50 9.50 1.88
CA LYS A 121 -2.11 10.74 2.36
C LYS A 121 -2.60 11.65 1.24
N LYS A 122 -1.79 11.82 0.19
CA LYS A 122 -2.18 12.61 -1.00
C LYS A 122 -3.41 12.05 -1.72
N ARG A 123 -3.70 10.78 -1.52
CA ARG A 123 -4.78 10.01 -2.16
C ARG A 123 -5.89 9.63 -1.17
N GLY A 124 -5.76 10.05 0.10
CA GLY A 124 -6.62 9.59 1.19
C GLY A 124 -8.08 9.95 0.99
N SER A 125 -8.40 11.03 0.28
CA SER A 125 -9.78 11.45 0.00
C SER A 125 -10.61 10.40 -0.74
N TYR A 126 -10.00 9.57 -1.58
CA TYR A 126 -10.72 8.49 -2.28
C TYR A 126 -10.34 7.11 -1.76
N LEU A 127 -9.10 6.94 -1.26
CA LEU A 127 -8.68 5.67 -0.68
C LEU A 127 -9.39 5.37 0.63
N ALA A 128 -9.71 6.38 1.45
CA ALA A 128 -10.48 6.19 2.67
C ALA A 128 -11.91 5.70 2.37
N ALA A 129 -12.56 6.20 1.31
CA ALA A 129 -13.87 5.73 0.88
C ALA A 129 -13.82 4.28 0.38
N LEU A 130 -12.82 3.93 -0.42
CA LEU A 130 -12.68 2.57 -0.98
C LEU A 130 -12.26 1.52 0.06
N LEU A 131 -11.41 1.88 1.03
CA LEU A 131 -10.96 0.98 2.10
C LEU A 131 -11.87 1.02 3.34
N GLY A 132 -12.79 1.99 3.40
CA GLY A 132 -13.68 2.22 4.53
C GLY A 132 -14.94 1.36 4.50
N ASN A 133 -15.80 1.58 5.49
CA ASN A 133 -17.09 0.92 5.54
C ASN A 133 -17.94 1.33 4.32
N GLY A 134 -18.46 0.34 3.59
CA GLY A 134 -19.19 0.57 2.35
C GLY A 134 -18.32 0.63 1.08
N GLY A 135 -16.99 0.55 1.21
CA GLY A 135 -16.06 0.44 0.09
C GLY A 135 -15.95 -0.99 -0.47
N ASP A 136 -14.84 -1.31 -1.14
CA ASP A 136 -14.55 -2.67 -1.61
C ASP A 136 -13.82 -3.47 -0.51
N PRO A 137 -14.47 -4.49 0.10
CA PRO A 137 -13.85 -5.29 1.16
C PRO A 137 -12.62 -6.09 0.68
N ALA A 138 -12.50 -6.35 -0.62
CA ALA A 138 -11.37 -7.08 -1.18
C ALA A 138 -10.14 -6.18 -1.40
N PHE A 139 -10.27 -4.85 -1.31
CA PHE A 139 -9.16 -3.96 -1.60
C PHE A 139 -8.02 -4.07 -0.58
N ALA A 140 -8.36 -4.11 0.72
CA ALA A 140 -7.37 -4.33 1.78
C ALA A 140 -6.65 -5.67 1.60
N LYS A 141 -7.37 -6.73 1.17
CA LYS A 141 -6.78 -8.03 0.87
C LYS A 141 -5.84 -8.01 -0.34
N ARG A 142 -6.15 -7.23 -1.37
CA ARG A 142 -5.23 -7.02 -2.49
C ARG A 142 -3.96 -6.26 -2.08
N LEU A 143 -4.07 -5.30 -1.15
CA LEU A 143 -2.90 -4.64 -0.56
C LEU A 143 -2.03 -5.62 0.24
N GLU A 144 -2.63 -6.43 1.13
CA GLU A 144 -1.92 -7.48 1.88
C GLU A 144 -1.20 -8.44 0.93
N GLN A 145 -1.87 -8.89 -0.13
CA GLN A 145 -1.30 -9.78 -1.13
C GLN A 145 -0.11 -9.14 -1.87
N MET A 146 -0.23 -7.88 -2.30
CA MET A 146 0.87 -7.17 -2.93
C MET A 146 2.07 -7.05 -1.99
N VAL A 147 1.84 -6.68 -0.73
CA VAL A 147 2.91 -6.57 0.26
C VAL A 147 3.59 -7.92 0.44
N ARG A 148 2.82 -9.01 0.58
CA ARG A 148 3.35 -10.38 0.69
C ARG A 148 4.26 -10.71 -0.48
N GLU A 149 3.79 -10.57 -1.71
CA GLU A 149 4.56 -10.85 -2.93
C GLU A 149 5.87 -10.05 -2.98
N THR A 150 5.83 -8.80 -2.52
CA THR A 150 7.00 -7.92 -2.52
C THR A 150 8.02 -8.29 -1.45
N VAL A 151 7.59 -8.73 -0.26
CA VAL A 151 8.50 -9.01 0.86
C VAL A 151 8.93 -10.48 0.96
N GLU A 152 8.16 -11.42 0.41
CA GLU A 152 8.35 -12.87 0.59
C GLU A 152 9.73 -13.34 0.15
N SER A 153 10.20 -12.90 -1.02
CA SER A 153 11.54 -13.25 -1.54
C SER A 153 12.65 -12.89 -0.55
N ARG A 154 12.66 -11.64 -0.07
CA ARG A 154 13.66 -11.17 0.91
C ARG A 154 13.47 -11.82 2.28
N ALA A 155 12.23 -11.96 2.73
CA ALA A 155 11.94 -12.51 4.04
C ALA A 155 12.34 -14.00 4.13
N SER A 156 12.37 -14.71 3.00
CA SER A 156 12.86 -16.09 2.88
C SER A 156 14.39 -16.21 2.70
N GLU A 157 15.10 -15.10 2.50
CA GLU A 157 16.55 -15.10 2.27
C GLU A 157 17.30 -15.54 3.54
N GLY A 158 17.98 -16.68 3.47
CA GLY A 158 18.73 -17.26 4.60
C GLY A 158 17.91 -18.10 5.59
N ILE A 159 16.61 -18.32 5.33
CA ILE A 159 15.74 -19.20 6.12
C ILE A 159 15.48 -20.49 5.34
N ASP A 160 15.76 -21.65 5.94
CA ASP A 160 15.36 -22.94 5.37
C ASP A 160 13.84 -23.09 5.49
N SER A 161 13.13 -22.80 4.40
CA SER A 161 11.67 -22.76 4.33
C SER A 161 11.01 -24.11 4.67
N LEU A 162 11.75 -25.21 4.55
CA LEU A 162 11.30 -26.56 4.94
C LEU A 162 11.31 -26.78 6.47
N ALA A 163 12.17 -26.09 7.22
CA ALA A 163 12.29 -26.24 8.68
C ALA A 163 11.41 -25.26 9.48
N VAL A 164 10.98 -24.15 8.88
CA VAL A 164 10.22 -23.06 9.56
C VAL A 164 8.86 -22.77 8.88
N GLY A 165 8.56 -23.42 7.75
CA GLY A 165 7.57 -23.00 6.76
C GLY A 165 6.21 -22.54 7.31
N ALA A 166 5.53 -23.38 8.09
CA ALA A 166 4.18 -23.03 8.58
C ALA A 166 4.20 -21.87 9.58
N PHE A 167 5.17 -21.82 10.50
CA PHE A 167 5.25 -20.73 11.48
C PHE A 167 5.62 -19.41 10.80
N PHE A 168 6.59 -19.44 9.89
CA PHE A 168 7.01 -18.27 9.13
C PHE A 168 5.86 -17.70 8.29
N ASP A 169 5.06 -18.56 7.67
CA ASP A 169 3.87 -18.15 6.90
C ASP A 169 2.81 -17.45 7.77
N TYR A 170 2.53 -17.97 8.97
CA TYR A 170 1.64 -17.32 9.93
C TYR A 170 2.22 -16.00 10.46
N TYR A 171 3.52 -15.95 10.74
CA TYR A 171 4.21 -14.73 11.16
C TYR A 171 4.12 -13.64 10.10
N LEU A 172 4.39 -13.98 8.83
CA LEU A 172 4.31 -13.04 7.73
C LEU A 172 2.88 -12.53 7.54
N THR A 173 1.90 -13.43 7.65
CA THR A 173 0.47 -13.07 7.61
C THR A 173 0.10 -12.11 8.74
N TYR A 174 0.55 -12.37 9.97
CA TYR A 174 0.33 -11.50 11.13
C TYR A 174 0.93 -10.10 10.90
N ALA A 175 2.21 -10.03 10.51
CA ALA A 175 2.92 -8.77 10.32
C ALA A 175 2.27 -7.90 9.22
N ILE A 176 1.98 -8.50 8.06
CA ILE A 176 1.36 -7.79 6.94
C ILE A 176 -0.05 -7.31 7.30
N SER A 177 -0.84 -8.16 7.97
CA SER A 177 -2.20 -7.79 8.40
C SER A 177 -2.18 -6.64 9.40
N ALA A 178 -1.21 -6.63 10.32
CA ALA A 178 -1.05 -5.54 11.29
C ALA A 178 -0.70 -4.22 10.59
N GLU A 179 0.29 -4.21 9.70
CA GLU A 179 0.74 -3.01 8.99
C GLU A 179 -0.37 -2.43 8.09
N VAL A 180 -1.00 -3.28 7.26
CA VAL A 180 -2.11 -2.87 6.40
C VAL A 180 -3.31 -2.42 7.24
N GLY A 181 -3.61 -3.10 8.34
CA GLY A 181 -4.68 -2.74 9.27
C GLY A 181 -4.50 -1.35 9.89
N VAL A 182 -3.28 -1.01 10.32
CA VAL A 182 -2.97 0.32 10.86
C VAL A 182 -3.09 1.40 9.78
N LEU A 183 -2.58 1.13 8.56
CA LEU A 183 -2.72 2.04 7.42
C LEU A 183 -4.20 2.33 7.09
N VAL A 184 -5.01 1.28 6.97
CA VAL A 184 -6.45 1.39 6.69
C VAL A 184 -7.15 2.18 7.79
N ARG A 185 -6.86 1.89 9.06
CA ARG A 185 -7.41 2.63 10.20
C ARG A 185 -7.03 4.11 10.16
N TRP A 186 -5.78 4.44 9.83
CA TRP A 186 -5.33 5.83 9.74
C TRP A 186 -6.04 6.58 8.60
N LEU A 187 -6.17 5.96 7.42
CA LEU A 187 -6.88 6.53 6.28
C LEU A 187 -8.36 6.79 6.60
N THR A 188 -9.05 5.79 7.12
CA THR A 188 -10.50 5.83 7.39
C THR A 188 -10.88 6.69 8.60
N SER A 189 -9.94 6.99 9.50
CA SER A 189 -10.14 7.92 10.62
C SER A 189 -9.81 9.39 10.28
N GLY A 190 -9.53 9.68 9.01
CA GLY A 190 -9.27 11.03 8.51
C GLY A 190 -7.81 11.47 8.61
N MET A 191 -6.87 10.54 8.80
CA MET A 191 -5.42 10.80 8.87
C MET A 191 -5.06 11.92 9.87
N ARG A 192 -5.61 11.82 11.09
CA ARG A 192 -5.50 12.85 12.14
C ARG A 192 -4.04 13.13 12.49
N GLU A 193 -3.25 12.08 12.63
CA GLU A 193 -1.82 12.16 12.80
C GLU A 193 -1.17 12.60 11.49
N ASN A 194 -0.19 13.49 11.58
CA ASN A 194 0.63 13.82 10.42
C ASN A 194 1.49 12.60 10.00
N VAL A 195 2.04 12.67 8.79
CA VAL A 195 2.80 11.56 8.19
C VAL A 195 3.98 11.16 9.05
N GLU A 196 4.71 12.13 9.60
CA GLU A 196 5.89 11.90 10.44
C GLU A 196 5.54 11.09 11.70
N VAL A 197 4.46 11.49 12.38
CA VAL A 197 3.98 10.81 13.59
C VAL A 197 3.52 9.39 13.25
N MET A 198 2.72 9.22 12.18
CA MET A 198 2.24 7.91 11.80
C MET A 198 3.37 6.97 11.37
N ALA A 199 4.38 7.50 10.66
CA ALA A 199 5.55 6.73 10.26
C ALA A 199 6.32 6.17 11.46
N ARG A 200 6.53 6.99 12.50
CA ARG A 200 7.18 6.57 13.75
C ARG A 200 6.34 5.56 14.51
N VAL A 201 5.02 5.77 14.59
CA VAL A 201 4.08 4.83 15.22
C VAL A 201 4.13 3.47 14.52
N MET A 202 3.98 3.43 13.20
CA MET A 202 4.05 2.16 12.45
C MET A 202 5.43 1.50 12.58
N THR A 203 6.52 2.28 12.53
CA THR A 203 7.88 1.74 12.75
C THR A 203 8.04 1.09 14.12
N ALA A 204 7.50 1.70 15.17
CA ALA A 204 7.51 1.13 16.52
C ALA A 204 6.62 -0.12 16.64
N LEU A 205 5.52 -0.20 15.88
CA LEU A 205 4.62 -1.37 15.85
C LEU A 205 5.16 -2.53 15.01
N MET A 206 6.02 -2.24 14.03
CA MET A 206 6.67 -3.21 13.14
C MET A 206 7.48 -4.27 13.91
N PHE A 207 7.85 -3.97 15.16
CA PHE A 207 8.63 -4.83 16.02
C PHE A 207 8.04 -4.95 17.44
N VAL A 208 6.74 -5.24 17.56
CA VAL A 208 6.24 -5.71 18.86
C VAL A 208 6.73 -7.15 19.06
N ARG A 209 7.92 -7.30 19.67
CA ARG A 209 8.26 -8.56 20.32
C ARG A 209 7.19 -8.80 21.37
N PRO A 210 6.61 -10.02 21.49
CA PRO A 210 5.62 -10.31 22.53
C PRO A 210 6.04 -9.96 23.98
N GLY A 211 7.32 -9.66 24.23
CA GLY A 211 7.83 -9.20 25.52
C GLY A 211 7.79 -7.72 25.81
N ASP A 212 7.78 -6.87 24.77
CA ASP A 212 7.86 -5.42 24.97
C ASP A 212 6.57 -4.87 25.62
N LEU A 213 5.47 -5.62 25.55
CA LEU A 213 4.21 -5.35 26.25
C LEU A 213 4.25 -5.59 27.78
N TYR A 214 5.28 -6.28 28.29
CA TYR A 214 5.39 -6.67 29.70
C TYR A 214 6.63 -6.09 30.41
N GLY A 215 7.32 -5.13 29.79
CA GLY A 215 8.50 -4.48 30.37
C GLY A 215 9.70 -5.43 30.56
N LYS A 216 9.77 -6.51 29.78
CA LYS A 216 10.87 -7.48 29.78
C LYS A 216 11.21 -7.86 28.34
N THR A 217 12.48 -7.94 28.01
CA THR A 217 12.94 -8.50 26.72
C THR A 217 12.52 -9.97 26.66
N ILE A 218 11.51 -10.29 25.86
CA ILE A 218 11.25 -11.68 25.45
C ILE A 218 12.06 -11.90 24.18
N GLU A 219 13.06 -12.77 24.25
CA GLU A 219 13.72 -13.30 23.05
C GLU A 219 12.72 -14.14 22.28
N PHE A 220 12.13 -13.57 21.24
CA PHE A 220 11.21 -14.26 20.35
C PHE A 220 12.02 -15.05 19.30
N ASN A 221 12.56 -16.20 19.72
CA ASN A 221 13.36 -17.06 18.86
C ASN A 221 12.45 -17.88 17.92
N ILE A 222 12.19 -17.33 16.73
CA ILE A 222 11.36 -17.92 15.69
C ILE A 222 11.79 -19.37 15.34
N PRO A 223 13.09 -19.66 15.11
CA PRO A 223 13.56 -21.03 14.90
C PRO A 223 13.19 -21.99 16.04
N THR A 224 13.37 -21.61 17.30
CA THR A 224 13.05 -22.48 18.46
C THR A 224 11.56 -22.79 18.54
N ILE A 225 10.70 -21.79 18.30
CA ILE A 225 9.24 -21.97 18.33
C ILE A 225 8.78 -22.88 17.17
N ALA A 226 9.36 -22.71 15.98
CA ALA A 226 9.04 -23.53 14.82
C ALA A 226 9.44 -25.00 15.02
N VAL A 227 10.62 -25.27 15.55
CA VAL A 227 11.07 -26.64 15.90
C VAL A 227 10.14 -27.28 16.93
N ALA A 228 9.76 -26.55 17.98
CA ALA A 228 8.81 -27.04 18.98
C ALA A 228 7.44 -27.38 18.35
N ALA A 229 6.96 -26.55 17.42
CA ALA A 229 5.71 -26.79 16.68
C ALA A 229 5.78 -28.03 15.78
N LEU A 230 6.93 -28.29 15.13
CA LEU A 230 7.16 -29.48 14.31
C LEU A 230 7.28 -30.77 15.16
N LYS A 231 7.96 -30.71 16.31
CA LYS A 231 8.02 -31.81 17.28
C LYS A 231 6.62 -32.17 17.80
N MET A 232 5.80 -31.18 18.13
CA MET A 232 4.40 -31.40 18.55
C MET A 232 3.52 -32.03 17.45
N LYS A 233 3.89 -31.87 16.17
CA LYS A 233 3.23 -32.54 15.03
C LYS A 233 3.79 -33.94 14.72
N GLY A 234 4.83 -34.41 15.43
CA GLY A 234 5.48 -35.69 15.18
C GLY A 234 6.30 -35.73 13.88
N ILE A 235 6.74 -34.58 13.38
CA ILE A 235 7.47 -34.45 12.11
C ILE A 235 9.01 -34.49 12.34
N LEU A 236 9.46 -34.31 13.58
CA LEU A 236 10.85 -34.44 14.01
C LEU A 236 10.90 -35.29 15.28
N ASP A 237 11.74 -36.33 15.28
CA ASP A 237 12.08 -37.10 16.48
C ASP A 237 13.16 -36.37 17.31
N ASP A 238 13.32 -36.79 18.57
CA ASP A 238 14.00 -36.03 19.61
C ASP A 238 15.47 -35.70 19.38
#